data_AF-A0A9D5AFQ2-F1
#
_entry.id   AF-A0A9D5AFQ2-F1
#
_cell.length_a   1.000
_cell.length_b   1.000
_cell.length_c   1.000
_cell.angle_alpha   90.00
_cell.angle_beta   90.00
_cell.angle_gamma   90.00
#
_symmetry.space_group_name_H-M   'P 1'
#
loop_
_entity.id
_entity.type
_entity.pdbx_description
1 polymer ?
#
loop_
_entity_poly.entity_id
_entity_poly.type
_entity_poly.pdbx_seq_one_letter_code
_entity_poly.pdbx_strand_id
1 'polypeptide(L)'
;MGVKALVLDEADHLLDMGFRKDIEKIIAAIPKQRQTLMFSATIPDEVRQVCHIAMKRDFEYINTVQEGSEDTHSQVRQMHLVAPLDKHFPLLYVILKEHIADDVDYKVLVFCTTAMVTRLIADLLGELNLNVREIHSRKPQSYRTRVSDEFQKSKGLILVTSDVSARGVDYPDVTLVVQVGLPADREQYIHRLGRTGRRGKEGQGILLLAPWEEFFLATAKDLPIGKAPVPSVDPDTKKKVERALSNVEMKNKEAAYQAWLGYYNSNKKVGKDKYRLVELANEFSRCMGLDSPPAIPKLVLGKMGLKNIPGLRSK
;
A
#
# COMPACT_ATOMS: atom_id res chain seq x y z
N MET A 1 25.51 33.32 7.19
CA MET A 1 24.60 32.56 8.08
C MET A 1 24.43 31.17 7.48
N GLY A 2 24.54 30.11 8.28
CA GLY A 2 24.41 28.72 7.80
C GLY A 2 23.26 28.00 8.48
N VAL A 3 22.86 26.85 7.93
CA VAL A 3 21.79 25.98 8.47
C VAL A 3 22.05 25.69 9.95
N LYS A 4 21.05 25.92 10.80
CA LYS A 4 21.12 25.71 12.26
C LYS A 4 20.45 24.42 12.73
N ALA A 5 19.47 23.92 11.97
CA ALA A 5 18.73 22.70 12.29
C ALA A 5 18.59 21.81 11.04
N LEU A 6 18.76 20.50 11.22
CA LEU A 6 18.41 19.47 10.25
C LEU A 6 17.36 18.56 10.90
N VAL A 7 16.25 18.35 10.21
CA VAL A 7 15.22 17.39 10.65
C VAL A 7 15.11 16.30 9.59
N LEU A 8 15.31 15.06 10.01
CA LEU A 8 15.07 13.86 9.20
C LEU A 8 13.80 13.19 9.75
N ASP A 9 12.67 13.47 9.10
CA ASP A 9 11.40 12.86 9.45
C ASP A 9 11.15 11.59 8.61
N GLU A 10 10.43 10.62 9.17
CA GLU A 10 10.19 9.30 8.56
C GLU A 10 11.49 8.67 8.04
N ALA A 11 12.54 8.64 8.88
CA ALA A 11 13.90 8.31 8.44
C ALA A 11 14.01 6.91 7.81
N ASP A 12 13.28 5.92 8.32
CA ASP A 12 13.13 4.60 7.71
C ASP A 12 12.61 4.69 6.26
N HIS A 13 11.57 5.50 6.02
CA HIS A 13 11.03 5.69 4.68
C HIS A 13 12.03 6.27 3.70
N LEU A 14 12.78 7.27 4.13
CA LEU A 14 13.78 7.91 3.26
C LEU A 14 14.82 6.89 2.79
N LEU A 15 15.16 5.90 3.63
CA LEU A 15 16.06 4.82 3.26
C LEU A 15 15.40 3.78 2.36
N ASP A 16 14.14 3.41 2.63
CA ASP A 16 13.35 2.53 1.76
C ASP A 16 13.24 3.08 0.32
N MET A 17 13.12 4.40 0.18
CA MET A 17 13.10 5.10 -1.11
C MET A 17 14.47 5.16 -1.82
N GLY A 18 15.53 4.70 -1.16
CA GLY A 18 16.89 4.74 -1.68
C GLY A 18 17.59 6.09 -1.53
N PHE A 19 17.07 7.01 -0.71
CA PHE A 19 17.64 8.36 -0.55
C PHE A 19 18.90 8.41 0.33
N ARG A 20 19.41 7.28 0.81
CA ARG A 20 20.63 7.23 1.63
C ARG A 20 21.76 8.11 1.08
N LYS A 21 22.08 7.95 -0.20
CA LYS A 21 23.16 8.73 -0.84
C LYS A 21 22.88 10.23 -0.88
N ASP A 22 21.63 10.62 -1.03
CA ASP A 22 21.24 12.03 -1.09
C ASP A 22 21.22 12.65 0.30
N ILE A 23 20.79 11.91 1.33
CA ILE A 23 20.90 12.30 2.74
C ILE A 23 22.37 12.50 3.12
N GLU A 24 23.25 11.55 2.78
CA GLU A 24 24.69 11.64 3.04
C GLU A 24 25.29 12.89 2.38
N LYS A 25 24.92 13.19 1.13
CA LYS A 25 25.36 14.43 0.44
C LYS A 25 24.84 15.69 1.13
N ILE A 26 23.57 15.73 1.52
CA ILE A 26 22.97 16.88 2.23
C ILE A 26 23.72 17.11 3.54
N ILE A 27 23.94 16.07 4.34
CA ILE A 27 24.67 16.12 5.61
C ILE A 27 26.10 16.64 5.41
N ALA A 28 26.77 16.22 4.33
CA ALA A 28 28.12 16.66 4.00
C ALA A 28 28.17 18.13 3.53
N ALA A 29 27.11 18.63 2.88
CA ALA A 29 27.05 19.98 2.34
C ALA A 29 26.67 21.06 3.38
N ILE A 30 26.06 20.67 4.51
CA ILE A 30 25.63 21.60 5.56
C ILE A 30 26.62 21.71 6.73
N PRO A 31 26.63 22.82 7.49
CA PRO A 31 27.54 23.00 8.62
C PRO A 31 27.42 21.90 9.68
N LYS A 32 28.55 21.46 10.24
CA LYS A 32 28.59 20.46 11.33
C LYS A 32 27.99 20.98 12.64
N GLN A 33 28.14 22.29 12.92
CA GLN A 33 27.58 22.91 14.10
C GLN A 33 26.09 23.25 13.88
N ARG A 34 25.25 22.23 14.08
CA ARG A 34 23.79 22.29 13.96
C ARG A 34 23.14 21.38 15.00
N GLN A 35 21.85 21.57 15.23
CA GLN A 35 21.00 20.58 15.88
C GLN A 35 20.46 19.62 14.82
N THR A 36 20.53 18.32 15.07
CA THR A 36 19.92 17.30 14.20
C THR A 36 18.84 16.59 14.99
N LEU A 37 17.64 16.49 14.43
CA LEU A 37 16.53 15.71 14.97
C LEU A 37 16.19 14.63 13.95
N MET A 38 16.03 13.39 14.41
CA MET A 38 15.65 12.26 13.57
C MET A 38 14.43 11.58 14.17
N PHE A 39 13.36 11.47 13.38
CA PHE A 39 12.11 10.85 13.76
C PHE A 39 11.84 9.66 12.85
N SER A 40 11.41 8.56 13.43
CA SER A 40 10.97 7.39 12.67
C SER A 40 10.15 6.48 13.57
N ALA A 41 9.13 5.84 13.01
CA ALA A 41 8.33 4.87 13.74
C ALA A 41 9.02 3.50 13.86
N THR A 42 9.98 3.19 12.98
CA THR A 42 10.71 1.91 13.00
C THR A 42 12.21 2.15 12.88
N ILE A 43 13.04 1.39 13.60
CA ILE A 43 14.50 1.61 13.64
C ILE A 43 15.24 0.35 13.16
N PRO A 44 15.20 0.00 11.87
CA PRO A 44 16.03 -1.05 11.31
C PRO A 44 17.51 -0.62 11.30
N ASP A 45 18.42 -1.58 11.07
CA ASP A 45 19.87 -1.32 11.12
C ASP A 45 20.33 -0.25 10.13
N GLU A 46 19.66 -0.09 8.99
CA GLU A 46 19.96 0.97 8.03
C GLU A 46 19.69 2.37 8.60
N VAL A 47 18.60 2.55 9.34
CA VAL A 47 18.29 3.79 10.05
C VAL A 47 19.33 4.07 11.13
N ARG A 48 19.77 3.03 11.86
CA ARG A 48 20.85 3.17 12.83
C ARG A 48 22.14 3.67 12.17
N GLN A 49 22.49 3.15 11.00
CA GLN A 49 23.68 3.59 10.26
C GLN A 49 23.57 5.07 9.86
N VAL A 50 22.42 5.53 9.36
CA VAL A 50 22.22 6.94 9.02
C VAL A 50 22.21 7.84 10.26
N CYS A 51 21.66 7.36 11.37
CA CYS A 51 21.74 8.03 12.67
C CYS A 51 23.20 8.32 13.06
N HIS A 52 24.10 7.33 12.91
CA HIS A 52 25.52 7.48 13.24
C HIS A 52 26.25 8.51 12.34
N ILE A 53 25.75 8.73 11.12
CA ILE A 53 26.30 9.72 10.18
C ILE A 53 25.73 11.11 10.45
N ALA A 54 24.44 11.19 10.75
CA ALA A 54 23.69 12.45 10.84
C ALA A 54 23.79 13.15 12.21
N MET A 55 23.86 12.34 13.28
CA MET A 55 23.82 12.80 14.67
C MET A 55 25.22 13.06 15.24
N LYS A 56 25.28 13.84 16.32
CA LYS A 56 26.51 13.96 17.13
C LYS A 56 26.69 12.70 17.97
N ARG A 57 27.90 12.49 18.52
CA ARG A 57 28.21 11.31 19.35
C ARG A 57 27.41 11.27 20.66
N ASP A 58 27.02 12.43 21.17
CA ASP A 58 26.32 12.67 22.43
C ASP A 58 24.82 12.89 22.22
N PHE A 59 24.22 12.29 21.19
CA PHE A 59 22.78 12.44 20.97
C PHE A 59 21.98 11.65 22.00
N GLU A 60 20.86 12.22 22.42
CA GLU A 60 19.89 11.54 23.25
C GLU A 60 18.98 10.66 22.37
N TYR A 61 18.84 9.39 22.74
CA TYR A 61 17.90 8.48 22.10
C TYR A 61 16.62 8.39 22.93
N ILE A 62 15.55 9.02 22.45
CA ILE A 62 14.25 9.00 23.10
C ILE A 62 13.42 7.89 22.44
N ASN A 63 13.21 6.80 23.17
CA ASN A 63 12.29 5.75 22.76
C ASN A 63 10.99 5.87 23.55
N THR A 64 9.90 6.17 22.84
CA THR A 64 8.54 6.25 23.42
C THR A 64 7.78 4.94 23.29
N VAL A 65 8.38 3.91 22.68
CA VAL A 65 7.85 2.55 22.61
C VAL A 65 8.61 1.73 23.64
N GLN A 66 7.92 1.27 24.69
CA GLN A 66 8.53 0.39 25.68
C GLN A 66 8.94 -0.93 25.01
N GLU A 67 10.10 -1.50 25.36
CA GLU A 67 10.44 -2.85 24.93
C GLU A 67 9.36 -3.82 25.45
N GLY A 68 8.56 -4.36 24.54
CA GLY A 68 7.42 -5.23 24.87
C GLY A 68 6.11 -4.51 25.18
N SER A 69 6.02 -3.17 25.08
CA SER A 69 4.70 -2.53 25.05
C SER A 69 4.07 -2.71 23.70
N GLU A 70 2.78 -3.01 23.72
CA GLU A 70 1.91 -2.98 22.57
C GLU A 70 2.06 -1.67 21.78
N ASP A 71 2.58 -1.76 20.55
CA ASP A 71 2.51 -0.66 19.59
C ASP A 71 1.07 -0.14 19.49
N THR A 72 0.86 1.10 19.02
CA THR A 72 -0.47 1.65 18.64
C THR A 72 -1.34 0.67 17.82
N HIS A 73 -0.70 -0.33 17.21
CA HIS A 73 -1.30 -1.49 16.57
C HIS A 73 -2.19 -2.38 17.46
N SER A 74 -2.02 -2.46 18.78
CA SER A 74 -2.88 -3.33 19.61
C SER A 74 -4.31 -2.84 19.72
N GLN A 75 -4.53 -1.53 19.60
CA GLN A 75 -5.87 -0.92 19.58
C GLN A 75 -6.59 -1.14 18.24
N VAL A 76 -5.87 -1.59 17.21
CA VAL A 76 -6.44 -1.91 15.90
C VAL A 76 -6.76 -3.39 15.84
N ARG A 77 -8.03 -3.72 15.57
CA ARG A 77 -8.43 -5.09 15.25
C ARG A 77 -7.83 -5.50 13.90
N GLN A 78 -6.77 -6.27 13.95
CA GLN A 78 -6.04 -6.74 12.77
C GLN A 78 -6.56 -8.08 12.29
N MET A 79 -6.95 -8.15 11.02
CA MET A 79 -7.37 -9.38 10.39
C MET A 79 -6.72 -9.56 9.03
N HIS A 80 -6.57 -10.82 8.61
CA HIS A 80 -6.21 -11.18 7.25
C HIS A 80 -7.31 -12.06 6.63
N LEU A 81 -7.42 -11.98 5.31
CA LEU A 81 -8.31 -12.81 4.50
C LEU A 81 -7.50 -13.36 3.33
N VAL A 82 -7.48 -14.68 3.18
CA VAL A 82 -6.85 -15.36 2.05
C VAL A 82 -7.94 -15.87 1.12
N ALA A 83 -7.93 -15.42 -0.13
CA ALA A 83 -8.89 -15.85 -1.15
C ALA A 83 -8.26 -15.86 -2.55
N PRO A 84 -8.73 -16.74 -3.46
CA PRO A 84 -8.31 -16.73 -4.86
C PRO A 84 -8.47 -15.35 -5.52
N LEU A 85 -7.60 -15.02 -6.47
CA LEU A 85 -7.49 -13.67 -7.02
C LEU A 85 -8.78 -13.20 -7.72
N ASP A 86 -9.54 -14.10 -8.33
CA ASP A 86 -10.85 -13.83 -8.95
C ASP A 86 -11.91 -13.41 -7.93
N LYS A 87 -11.70 -13.67 -6.64
CA LYS A 87 -12.59 -13.25 -5.56
C LYS A 87 -12.21 -11.90 -4.95
N HIS A 88 -11.03 -11.35 -5.25
CA HIS A 88 -10.55 -10.13 -4.58
C HIS A 88 -11.46 -8.92 -4.84
N PHE A 89 -11.84 -8.66 -6.09
CA PHE A 89 -12.72 -7.52 -6.40
C PHE A 89 -14.12 -7.66 -5.77
N PRO A 90 -14.81 -8.81 -5.88
CA PRO A 90 -16.09 -8.99 -5.18
C PRO A 90 -15.98 -8.95 -3.66
N LEU A 91 -14.95 -9.55 -3.07
CA LEU A 91 -14.74 -9.52 -1.62
C LEU A 91 -14.47 -8.11 -1.12
N LEU A 92 -13.63 -7.34 -1.81
CA LEU A 92 -13.41 -5.93 -1.48
C LEU A 92 -14.72 -5.15 -1.47
N TYR A 93 -15.56 -5.33 -2.50
CA TYR A 93 -16.85 -4.66 -2.56
C TYR A 93 -17.79 -5.07 -1.40
N VAL A 94 -17.86 -6.36 -1.06
CA VAL A 94 -18.68 -6.86 0.06
C VAL A 94 -18.18 -6.28 1.39
N ILE A 95 -16.87 -6.35 1.66
CA ILE A 95 -16.25 -5.80 2.87
C ILE A 95 -16.60 -4.31 3.03
N LEU A 96 -16.45 -3.53 1.95
CA LEU A 96 -16.77 -2.10 1.99
C LEU A 96 -18.27 -1.85 2.19
N LYS A 97 -19.14 -2.62 1.52
CA LYS A 97 -20.59 -2.48 1.63
C LYS A 97 -21.10 -2.80 3.03
N GLU A 98 -20.61 -3.88 3.64
CA GLU A 98 -20.95 -4.27 5.01
C GLU A 98 -20.49 -3.19 5.99
N HIS A 99 -19.23 -2.72 5.89
CA HIS A 99 -18.72 -1.65 6.74
C HIS A 99 -19.50 -0.34 6.62
N ILE A 100 -19.91 0.05 5.41
CA ILE A 100 -20.75 1.24 5.16
C ILE A 100 -22.15 1.09 5.75
N ALA A 101 -22.70 -0.13 5.76
CA ALA A 101 -24.01 -0.39 6.33
C ALA A 101 -24.00 -0.32 7.87
N ASP A 102 -22.90 -0.73 8.48
CA ASP A 102 -22.71 -0.72 9.93
C ASP A 102 -22.37 0.66 10.48
N ASP A 103 -21.70 1.52 9.70
CA ASP A 103 -21.26 2.86 10.12
C ASP A 103 -21.58 3.92 9.05
N VAL A 104 -22.56 4.78 9.31
CA VAL A 104 -22.94 5.89 8.40
C VAL A 104 -21.86 6.97 8.27
N ASP A 105 -20.98 7.07 9.27
CA ASP A 105 -19.88 8.03 9.34
C ASP A 105 -18.57 7.43 8.83
N TYR A 106 -18.63 6.28 8.14
CA TYR A 106 -17.48 5.51 7.70
C TYR A 106 -16.39 6.36 7.04
N LYS A 107 -15.16 5.97 7.30
CA LYS A 107 -14.00 6.56 6.64
C LYS A 107 -12.96 5.48 6.41
N VAL A 108 -12.73 5.17 5.14
CA VAL A 108 -12.01 3.96 4.75
C VAL A 108 -10.79 4.30 3.91
N LEU A 109 -9.67 3.66 4.21
CA LEU A 109 -8.49 3.65 3.36
C LEU A 109 -8.35 2.29 2.69
N VAL A 110 -8.20 2.28 1.37
CA VAL A 110 -7.91 1.06 0.61
C VAL A 110 -6.51 1.19 -0.02
N PHE A 111 -5.53 0.53 0.57
CA PHE A 111 -4.16 0.50 0.05
C PHE A 111 -4.01 -0.56 -1.04
N CYS A 112 -3.33 -0.18 -2.12
CA CYS A 112 -3.02 -1.04 -3.25
C CYS A 112 -1.51 -1.10 -3.50
N THR A 113 -1.04 -2.17 -4.13
CA THR A 113 0.39 -2.41 -4.41
C THR A 113 1.03 -1.37 -5.34
N THR A 114 0.28 -0.84 -6.31
CA THR A 114 0.81 0.13 -7.29
C THR A 114 -0.18 1.22 -7.64
N ALA A 115 0.33 2.36 -8.10
CA ALA A 115 -0.49 3.49 -8.56
C ALA A 115 -1.53 3.12 -9.64
N MET A 116 -1.20 2.20 -10.55
CA MET A 116 -2.14 1.80 -11.60
C MET A 116 -3.18 0.80 -11.10
N VAL A 117 -2.86 -0.02 -10.09
CA VAL A 117 -3.86 -0.87 -9.40
C VAL A 117 -4.78 0.00 -8.53
N THR A 118 -4.25 1.04 -7.87
CA THR A 118 -5.04 2.07 -7.19
C THR A 118 -6.09 2.67 -8.13
N ARG A 119 -5.67 3.08 -9.33
CA ARG A 119 -6.54 3.60 -10.39
C ARG A 119 -7.65 2.61 -10.78
N LEU A 120 -7.27 1.37 -11.08
CA LEU A 120 -8.21 0.31 -11.44
C LEU A 120 -9.28 0.09 -10.36
N ILE A 121 -8.86 0.01 -9.09
CA ILE A 121 -9.77 -0.21 -7.97
C ILE A 121 -10.67 1.02 -7.76
N ALA A 122 -10.13 2.24 -7.88
CA ALA A 122 -10.93 3.45 -7.76
C ALA A 122 -11.99 3.55 -8.87
N ASP A 123 -11.63 3.27 -10.12
CA ASP A 123 -12.56 3.24 -11.25
C ASP A 123 -13.65 2.18 -11.03
N LEU A 124 -13.27 0.96 -10.63
CA LEU A 124 -14.21 -0.12 -10.31
C LEU A 124 -15.20 0.27 -9.20
N LEU A 125 -14.72 0.79 -8.08
CA LEU A 125 -15.58 1.15 -6.96
C LEU A 125 -16.47 2.36 -7.31
N GLY A 126 -16.00 3.26 -8.17
CA GLY A 126 -16.80 4.33 -8.75
C GLY A 126 -17.95 3.82 -9.62
N GLU A 127 -17.70 2.86 -10.51
CA GLU A 127 -18.75 2.16 -11.29
C GLU A 127 -19.76 1.42 -10.41
N LEU A 128 -19.34 1.01 -9.21
CA LEU A 128 -20.22 0.40 -8.19
C LEU A 128 -20.99 1.43 -7.35
N ASN A 129 -20.88 2.72 -7.68
CA ASN A 129 -21.52 3.86 -7.02
C ASN A 129 -21.09 4.06 -5.55
N LEU A 130 -19.84 3.73 -5.21
CA LEU A 130 -19.27 4.08 -3.91
C LEU A 130 -18.67 5.50 -3.95
N ASN A 131 -18.73 6.21 -2.83
CA ASN A 131 -18.12 7.53 -2.72
C ASN A 131 -16.60 7.40 -2.55
N VAL A 132 -15.88 7.48 -3.66
CA VAL A 132 -14.45 7.17 -3.73
C VAL A 132 -13.62 8.37 -4.18
N ARG A 133 -12.42 8.51 -3.61
CA ARG A 133 -11.32 9.31 -4.16
C ARG A 133 -10.09 8.44 -4.34
N GLU A 134 -9.19 8.85 -5.24
CA GLU A 134 -7.91 8.17 -5.45
C GLU A 134 -6.71 9.07 -5.16
N ILE A 135 -5.66 8.54 -4.54
CA ILE A 135 -4.37 9.23 -4.40
C ILE A 135 -3.24 8.26 -4.75
N HIS A 136 -2.33 8.66 -5.65
CA HIS A 136 -1.14 7.88 -5.96
C HIS A 136 -0.03 8.76 -6.54
N SER A 137 1.18 8.22 -6.68
CA SER A 137 2.38 8.97 -7.14
C SER A 137 2.24 9.63 -8.51
N ARG A 138 1.40 9.06 -9.41
CA ARG A 138 1.11 9.65 -10.73
C ARG A 138 0.09 10.80 -10.71
N LYS A 139 -0.49 11.17 -9.57
CA LYS A 139 -1.36 12.35 -9.45
C LYS A 139 -0.50 13.60 -9.22
N PRO A 140 -0.87 14.75 -9.82
CA PRO A 140 -0.21 16.03 -9.51
C PRO A 140 -0.27 16.34 -8.01
N GLN A 141 0.77 16.99 -7.47
CA GLN A 141 0.82 17.35 -6.04
C GLN A 141 -0.39 18.17 -5.59
N SER A 142 -0.82 19.15 -6.39
CA SER A 142 -2.01 19.97 -6.10
C SER A 142 -3.29 19.15 -5.95
N TYR A 143 -3.45 18.10 -6.76
CA TYR A 143 -4.56 17.17 -6.65
C TYR A 143 -4.45 16.34 -5.36
N ARG A 144 -3.24 15.83 -5.04
CA ARG A 144 -3.00 15.05 -3.81
C ARG A 144 -3.31 15.86 -2.55
N THR A 145 -2.89 17.13 -2.51
CA THR A 145 -3.21 18.06 -1.42
C THR A 145 -4.72 18.26 -1.30
N ARG A 146 -5.40 18.63 -2.40
CA ARG A 146 -6.86 18.85 -2.38
C ARG A 146 -7.65 17.63 -1.89
N VAL A 147 -7.32 16.44 -2.39
CA VAL A 147 -8.02 15.20 -1.98
C VAL A 147 -7.65 14.80 -0.55
N SER A 148 -6.42 15.04 -0.10
CA SER A 148 -6.03 14.80 1.30
C SER A 148 -6.79 15.72 2.24
N ASP A 149 -6.93 17.00 1.90
CA ASP A 149 -7.69 17.98 2.69
C ASP A 149 -9.19 17.64 2.72
N GLU A 150 -9.75 17.21 1.59
CA GLU A 150 -11.12 16.70 1.49
C GLU A 150 -11.29 15.48 2.41
N PHE A 151 -10.45 14.46 2.24
CA PHE A 151 -10.51 13.25 3.05
C PHE A 151 -10.32 13.53 4.54
N GLN A 152 -9.43 14.46 4.92
CA GLN A 152 -9.22 14.82 6.31
C GLN A 152 -10.51 15.35 6.96
N LYS A 153 -11.30 16.17 6.24
CA LYS A 153 -12.49 16.86 6.75
C LYS A 153 -13.79 16.07 6.58
N SER A 154 -13.84 15.15 5.62
CA SER A 154 -15.04 14.40 5.29
C SER A 154 -15.24 13.15 6.16
N LYS A 155 -16.50 12.75 6.24
CA LYS A 155 -16.99 11.42 6.64
C LYS A 155 -17.73 10.79 5.46
N GLY A 156 -18.02 9.49 5.51
CA GLY A 156 -18.69 8.76 4.44
C GLY A 156 -17.87 8.70 3.15
N LEU A 157 -16.56 8.49 3.25
CA LEU A 157 -15.63 8.54 2.11
C LEU A 157 -14.64 7.38 2.13
N ILE A 158 -14.42 6.78 0.95
CA ILE A 158 -13.35 5.80 0.70
C ILE A 158 -12.22 6.48 -0.06
N LEU A 159 -11.00 6.39 0.47
CA LEU A 159 -9.78 6.82 -0.21
C LEU A 159 -9.00 5.58 -0.66
N VAL A 160 -8.98 5.33 -1.96
CA VAL A 160 -8.14 4.30 -2.58
C VAL A 160 -6.77 4.91 -2.84
N THR A 161 -5.72 4.30 -2.30
CA THR A 161 -4.38 4.89 -2.36
C THR A 161 -3.28 3.87 -2.57
N SER A 162 -2.11 4.36 -2.96
CA SER A 162 -0.85 3.61 -2.91
C SER A 162 -0.06 4.05 -1.67
N ASP A 163 1.20 3.65 -1.56
CA ASP A 163 2.02 3.95 -0.37
C ASP A 163 2.33 5.43 -0.14
N VAL A 164 1.95 6.31 -1.07
CA VAL A 164 2.05 7.78 -0.89
C VAL A 164 1.24 8.32 0.28
N SER A 165 0.24 7.59 0.76
CA SER A 165 -0.59 7.96 1.93
C SER A 165 -0.25 7.15 3.18
N ALA A 166 0.75 6.27 3.13
CA ALA A 166 1.06 5.38 4.25
C ALA A 166 1.81 6.08 5.39
N ARG A 167 2.47 7.21 5.11
CA ARG A 167 3.39 7.90 6.02
C ARG A 167 3.15 9.41 6.01
N GLY A 168 3.46 10.11 7.12
CA GLY A 168 3.41 11.58 7.21
C GLY A 168 2.04 12.28 7.07
N VAL A 169 0.95 11.58 6.70
CA VAL A 169 -0.38 12.20 6.58
C VAL A 169 -1.29 11.86 7.77
N ASP A 170 -1.93 12.87 8.37
CA ASP A 170 -2.90 12.69 9.46
C ASP A 170 -4.34 12.70 8.92
N TYR A 171 -4.91 11.50 8.82
CA TYR A 171 -6.33 11.31 8.52
C TYR A 171 -7.03 10.91 9.82
N PRO A 172 -7.74 11.84 10.49
CA PRO A 172 -8.46 11.52 11.70
C PRO A 172 -9.65 10.62 11.38
N ASP A 173 -9.98 9.77 12.35
CA ASP A 173 -11.21 8.98 12.38
C ASP A 173 -11.37 7.99 11.22
N VAL A 174 -10.25 7.45 10.71
CA VAL A 174 -10.31 6.33 9.77
C VAL A 174 -10.83 5.11 10.52
N THR A 175 -12.00 4.63 10.12
CA THR A 175 -12.72 3.49 10.72
C THR A 175 -12.18 2.13 10.24
N LEU A 176 -11.72 2.06 8.98
CA LEU A 176 -11.24 0.83 8.36
C LEU A 176 -10.05 1.09 7.43
N VAL A 177 -9.04 0.24 7.53
CA VAL A 177 -7.93 0.13 6.57
C VAL A 177 -8.01 -1.22 5.90
N VAL A 178 -8.21 -1.25 4.59
CA VAL A 178 -8.10 -2.47 3.76
C VAL A 178 -6.81 -2.40 2.96
N GLN A 179 -5.98 -3.44 3.03
CA GLN A 179 -4.78 -3.58 2.22
C GLN A 179 -5.01 -4.70 1.20
N VAL A 180 -5.01 -4.36 -0.09
CA VAL A 180 -5.28 -5.30 -1.18
C VAL A 180 -3.96 -5.71 -1.83
N GLY A 181 -3.63 -6.99 -1.70
CA GLY A 181 -2.39 -7.59 -2.16
C GLY A 181 -1.22 -7.37 -1.20
N LEU A 182 -0.10 -7.98 -1.56
CA LEU A 182 1.12 -8.06 -0.77
C LEU A 182 1.70 -6.65 -0.44
N PRO A 183 1.88 -6.29 0.84
CA PRO A 183 2.72 -5.15 1.24
C PRO A 183 4.18 -5.39 0.87
N ALA A 184 4.97 -4.32 0.70
CA ALA A 184 6.38 -4.46 0.34
C ALA A 184 7.18 -5.24 1.40
N ASP A 185 6.88 -4.97 2.67
CA ASP A 185 7.50 -5.53 3.86
C ASP A 185 6.58 -5.34 5.08
N ARG A 186 7.05 -5.79 6.25
CA ARG A 186 6.33 -5.71 7.54
C ARG A 186 6.11 -4.26 7.96
N GLU A 187 7.13 -3.42 7.79
CA GLU A 187 7.12 -2.02 8.16
C GLU A 187 6.04 -1.28 7.37
N GLN A 188 5.96 -1.51 6.07
CA GLN A 188 4.94 -0.92 5.20
C GLN A 188 3.52 -1.36 5.60
N TYR A 189 3.32 -2.62 6.02
CA TYR A 189 2.04 -3.07 6.57
C TYR A 189 1.65 -2.28 7.81
N ILE A 190 2.59 -2.10 8.74
CA ILE A 190 2.45 -1.32 9.98
C ILE A 190 2.07 0.14 9.68
N HIS A 191 2.77 0.78 8.75
CA HIS A 191 2.54 2.19 8.39
C HIS A 191 1.15 2.42 7.80
N ARG A 192 0.71 1.51 6.92
CA ARG A 192 -0.65 1.49 6.36
C ARG A 192 -1.69 1.29 7.46
N LEU A 193 -1.48 0.31 8.34
CA LEU A 193 -2.38 0.00 9.45
C LEU A 193 -2.50 1.17 10.43
N GLY A 194 -1.39 1.85 10.73
CA GLY A 194 -1.33 3.01 11.62
C GLY A 194 -2.04 4.27 11.10
N ARG A 195 -2.78 4.18 9.99
CA ARG A 195 -3.74 5.21 9.57
C ARG A 195 -5.08 5.13 10.28
N THR A 196 -5.41 3.99 10.90
CA THR A 196 -6.54 3.84 11.83
C THR A 196 -6.03 3.66 13.27
N GLY A 197 -6.93 3.57 14.25
CA GLY A 197 -6.54 3.36 15.66
C GLY A 197 -5.85 4.56 16.32
N ARG A 198 -6.08 5.77 15.82
CA ARG A 198 -5.36 6.97 16.28
C ARG A 198 -6.05 7.66 17.45
N ARG A 199 -5.26 8.28 18.33
CA ARG A 199 -5.72 9.11 19.46
C ARG A 199 -6.69 8.35 20.39
N GLY A 200 -6.43 7.07 20.65
CA GLY A 200 -7.23 6.24 21.55
C GLY A 200 -8.56 5.76 20.98
N LYS A 201 -8.81 5.96 19.67
CA LYS A 201 -9.99 5.41 18.98
C LYS A 201 -9.73 4.00 18.49
N GLU A 202 -10.77 3.19 18.48
CA GLU A 202 -10.73 1.86 17.84
C GLU A 202 -10.59 1.98 16.32
N GLY A 203 -10.08 0.92 15.71
CA GLY A 203 -9.88 0.84 14.27
C GLY A 203 -9.84 -0.60 13.80
N GLN A 204 -10.18 -0.83 12.53
CA GLN A 204 -10.10 -2.15 11.93
C GLN A 204 -9.10 -2.17 10.77
N GLY A 205 -8.29 -3.22 10.69
CA GLY A 205 -7.39 -3.49 9.58
C GLY A 205 -7.70 -4.83 8.93
N ILE A 206 -7.87 -4.87 7.61
CA ILE A 206 -8.02 -6.10 6.84
C ILE A 206 -6.89 -6.19 5.80
N LEU A 207 -6.12 -7.27 5.85
CA LEU A 207 -5.15 -7.63 4.81
C LEU A 207 -5.74 -8.70 3.89
N LEU A 208 -6.07 -8.33 2.65
CA LEU A 208 -6.61 -9.23 1.63
C LEU A 208 -5.48 -9.78 0.76
N LEU A 209 -5.25 -11.09 0.85
CA LEU A 209 -4.17 -11.81 0.16
C LEU A 209 -4.71 -12.90 -0.76
N ALA A 210 -3.98 -13.17 -1.83
CA ALA A 210 -4.09 -14.41 -2.59
C ALA A 210 -3.31 -15.53 -1.88
N PRO A 211 -3.64 -16.82 -2.12
CA PRO A 211 -2.96 -17.94 -1.45
C PRO A 211 -1.43 -17.93 -1.60
N TRP A 212 -0.93 -17.49 -2.76
CA TRP A 212 0.51 -17.41 -3.02
C TRP A 212 1.19 -16.19 -2.38
N GLU A 213 0.44 -15.28 -1.75
CA GLU A 213 0.93 -14.14 -0.97
C GLU A 213 0.94 -14.43 0.53
N GLU A 214 0.30 -15.51 0.99
CA GLU A 214 0.11 -15.86 2.40
C GLU A 214 1.44 -16.00 3.17
N PHE A 215 2.55 -16.26 2.47
CA PHE A 215 3.88 -16.29 3.06
C PHE A 215 4.26 -14.99 3.79
N PHE A 216 3.60 -13.87 3.48
CA PHE A 216 3.78 -12.59 4.18
C PHE A 216 3.43 -12.67 5.66
N LEU A 217 2.43 -13.48 6.03
CA LEU A 217 2.03 -13.60 7.43
C LEU A 217 3.18 -14.13 8.30
N ALA A 218 4.09 -14.93 7.73
CA ALA A 218 5.29 -15.40 8.43
C ALA A 218 6.29 -14.26 8.74
N THR A 219 6.30 -13.18 7.96
CA THR A 219 7.17 -12.01 8.22
C THR A 219 6.58 -11.05 9.24
N ALA A 220 5.29 -11.18 9.56
CA ALA A 220 4.57 -10.35 10.52
C ALA A 220 3.96 -11.19 11.67
N LYS A 221 4.58 -12.33 11.99
CA LYS A 221 4.08 -13.31 12.97
C LYS A 221 3.99 -12.77 14.41
N ASP A 222 4.74 -11.71 14.69
CA ASP A 222 4.77 -10.99 15.95
C ASP A 222 3.56 -10.07 16.14
N LEU A 223 2.84 -9.76 15.05
CA LEU A 223 1.64 -8.94 15.08
C LEU A 223 0.39 -9.80 15.31
N PRO A 224 -0.62 -9.31 16.04
CA PRO A 224 -1.84 -10.06 16.37
C PRO A 224 -2.84 -10.11 15.19
N ILE A 225 -2.40 -10.56 14.01
CA ILE A 225 -3.22 -10.62 12.79
C ILE A 225 -4.11 -11.87 12.81
N GLY A 226 -5.35 -11.73 13.26
CA GLY A 226 -6.33 -12.80 13.26
C GLY A 226 -6.80 -13.20 11.86
N LYS A 227 -7.35 -14.40 11.69
CA LYS A 227 -8.01 -14.79 10.43
C LYS A 227 -9.44 -14.27 10.42
N ALA A 228 -9.80 -13.49 9.40
CA ALA A 228 -11.18 -13.07 9.18
C ALA A 228 -12.02 -14.22 8.60
N PRO A 229 -13.32 -14.31 8.94
CA PRO A 229 -14.24 -15.11 8.15
C PRO A 229 -14.30 -14.54 6.72
N VAL A 230 -14.30 -15.42 5.72
CA VAL A 230 -14.48 -15.00 4.31
C VAL A 230 -15.96 -14.71 4.09
N PRO A 231 -16.37 -13.46 3.79
CA PRO A 231 -17.77 -13.17 3.49
C PRO A 231 -18.26 -13.98 2.29
N SER A 232 -19.51 -14.42 2.34
CA SER A 232 -20.12 -15.06 1.17
C SER A 232 -20.38 -14.01 0.10
N VAL A 233 -19.80 -14.19 -1.08
CA VAL A 233 -20.12 -13.38 -2.26
C VAL A 233 -21.28 -14.04 -2.99
N ASP A 234 -22.46 -13.43 -2.93
CA ASP A 234 -23.62 -13.91 -3.66
C ASP A 234 -23.46 -13.75 -5.19
N PRO A 235 -24.15 -14.57 -6.01
CA PRO A 235 -24.01 -14.53 -7.47
C PRO A 235 -24.35 -13.18 -8.10
N ASP A 236 -25.28 -12.41 -7.52
CA ASP A 236 -25.71 -11.13 -8.08
C ASP A 236 -24.66 -10.05 -7.81
N THR A 237 -24.06 -10.06 -6.61
CA THR A 237 -22.89 -9.23 -6.30
C THR A 237 -21.73 -9.54 -7.24
N LYS A 238 -21.45 -10.83 -7.50
CA LYS A 238 -20.40 -11.22 -8.45
C LYS A 238 -20.66 -10.64 -9.85
N LYS A 239 -21.87 -10.84 -10.40
CA LYS A 239 -22.25 -10.28 -11.71
C LYS A 239 -22.19 -8.76 -11.75
N LYS A 240 -22.59 -8.09 -10.65
CA LYS A 240 -22.53 -6.63 -10.53
C LYS A 240 -21.09 -6.12 -10.65
N VAL A 241 -20.15 -6.77 -9.96
CA VAL A 241 -18.72 -6.43 -9.99
C VAL A 241 -18.12 -6.72 -11.37
N GLU A 242 -18.46 -7.84 -12.00
CA GLU A 242 -18.04 -8.16 -13.37
C GLU A 242 -18.53 -7.11 -14.37
N ARG A 243 -19.79 -6.67 -14.26
CA ARG A 243 -20.35 -5.60 -15.10
C ARG A 243 -19.62 -4.27 -14.87
N ALA A 244 -19.38 -3.89 -13.61
CA ALA A 244 -18.63 -2.67 -13.29
C ALA A 244 -17.21 -2.72 -13.84
N LEU A 245 -16.52 -3.87 -13.72
CA LEU A 245 -15.22 -4.10 -14.34
C LEU A 245 -15.27 -3.93 -15.86
N SER A 246 -16.33 -4.38 -16.54
CA SER A 246 -16.47 -4.24 -17.99
C SER A 246 -16.53 -2.78 -18.45
N ASN A 247 -17.02 -1.87 -17.60
CA ASN A 247 -17.09 -0.44 -17.87
C ASN A 247 -15.76 0.29 -17.64
N VAL A 248 -14.84 -0.29 -16.84
CA VAL A 248 -13.52 0.32 -16.62
C VAL A 248 -12.74 0.38 -17.93
N GLU A 249 -12.20 1.57 -18.24
CA GLU A 249 -11.47 1.82 -19.47
C GLU A 249 -10.32 0.81 -19.69
N MET A 250 -10.24 0.25 -20.90
CA MET A 250 -9.22 -0.74 -21.26
C MET A 250 -7.80 -0.25 -20.97
N LYS A 251 -7.49 1.03 -21.24
CA LYS A 251 -6.18 1.62 -20.99
C LYS A 251 -5.75 1.55 -19.50
N ASN A 252 -6.73 1.63 -18.58
CA ASN A 252 -6.47 1.57 -17.14
C ASN A 252 -6.20 0.11 -16.73
N LYS A 253 -6.92 -0.86 -17.31
CA LYS A 253 -6.65 -2.30 -17.15
C LYS A 253 -5.28 -2.70 -17.69
N GLU A 254 -4.89 -2.23 -18.88
CA GLU A 254 -3.57 -2.50 -19.46
C GLU A 254 -2.44 -1.96 -18.56
N ALA A 255 -2.59 -0.74 -18.06
CA ALA A 255 -1.61 -0.13 -17.19
C ALA A 255 -1.54 -0.80 -15.81
N ALA A 256 -2.68 -1.23 -15.27
CA ALA A 256 -2.75 -2.01 -14.03
C ALA A 256 -2.06 -3.36 -14.19
N TYR A 257 -2.32 -4.09 -15.29
CA TYR A 257 -1.64 -5.35 -15.60
C TYR A 257 -0.12 -5.21 -15.64
N GLN A 258 0.39 -4.22 -16.38
CA GLN A 258 1.83 -4.01 -16.50
C GLN A 258 2.46 -3.61 -15.15
N ALA A 259 1.79 -2.75 -14.37
CA ALA A 259 2.30 -2.33 -13.07
C ALA A 259 2.28 -3.48 -12.04
N TRP A 260 1.20 -4.26 -12.02
CA TRP A 260 1.06 -5.45 -11.19
C TRP A 260 2.18 -6.45 -11.49
N LEU A 261 2.39 -6.80 -12.77
CA LEU A 261 3.47 -7.69 -13.18
C LEU A 261 4.84 -7.16 -12.72
N GLY A 262 5.10 -5.86 -12.89
CA GLY A 262 6.34 -5.24 -12.46
C GLY A 262 6.57 -5.30 -10.95
N TYR A 263 5.52 -5.05 -10.16
CA TYR A 263 5.59 -5.13 -8.70
C TYR A 263 6.00 -6.54 -8.25
N TYR A 264 5.27 -7.58 -8.67
CA TYR A 264 5.60 -8.95 -8.26
C TYR A 264 6.88 -9.48 -8.91
N ASN A 265 7.29 -8.97 -10.07
CA ASN A 265 8.60 -9.26 -10.65
C ASN A 265 9.76 -8.78 -9.78
N SER A 266 9.60 -7.66 -9.08
CA SER A 266 10.58 -7.14 -8.12
C SER A 266 10.54 -7.84 -6.75
N ASN A 267 9.48 -8.58 -6.45
CA ASN A 267 9.38 -9.32 -5.19
C ASN A 267 10.33 -10.54 -5.20
N LYS A 268 11.16 -10.69 -4.17
CA LYS A 268 12.19 -11.74 -4.09
C LYS A 268 11.65 -13.17 -4.08
N LYS A 269 10.45 -13.40 -3.55
CA LYS A 269 9.83 -14.73 -3.50
C LYS A 269 9.03 -15.02 -4.77
N VAL A 270 8.14 -14.11 -5.16
CA VAL A 270 7.24 -14.31 -6.30
C VAL A 270 7.98 -14.16 -7.63
N GLY A 271 8.82 -13.14 -7.74
CA GLY A 271 9.61 -12.86 -8.94
C GLY A 271 10.77 -13.80 -9.18
N LYS A 272 11.04 -14.77 -8.30
CA LYS A 272 12.09 -15.79 -8.50
C LYS A 272 11.74 -16.75 -9.64
N ASP A 273 10.48 -17.18 -9.70
CA ASP A 273 9.97 -18.03 -10.77
C ASP A 273 9.23 -17.17 -11.80
N LYS A 274 9.89 -16.89 -12.92
CA LYS A 274 9.34 -16.04 -13.98
C LYS A 274 8.16 -16.68 -14.71
N TYR A 275 8.13 -18.00 -14.81
CA TYR A 275 7.02 -18.71 -15.46
C TYR A 275 5.78 -18.62 -14.59
N ARG A 276 5.92 -18.95 -13.30
CA ARG A 276 4.82 -18.83 -12.34
C ARG A 276 4.32 -17.39 -12.21
N LEU A 277 5.21 -16.41 -12.18
CA LEU A 277 4.86 -14.99 -12.17
C LEU A 277 3.96 -14.61 -13.37
N VAL A 278 4.29 -15.09 -14.57
CA VAL A 278 3.50 -14.79 -15.78
C VAL A 278 2.14 -15.49 -15.73
N GLU A 279 2.06 -16.72 -15.21
CA GLU A 279 0.77 -17.39 -14.99
C GLU A 279 -0.14 -16.58 -14.05
N LEU A 280 0.41 -16.10 -12.94
CA LEU A 280 -0.30 -15.27 -11.96
C LEU A 280 -0.72 -13.92 -12.56
N ALA A 281 0.14 -13.28 -13.35
CA ALA A 281 -0.23 -12.06 -14.06
C ALA A 281 -1.39 -12.31 -15.04
N ASN A 282 -1.35 -13.40 -15.78
CA ASN A 282 -2.43 -13.78 -16.70
C ASN A 282 -3.73 -14.12 -15.94
N GLU A 283 -3.63 -14.68 -14.74
CA GLU A 283 -4.77 -14.82 -13.83
C GLU A 283 -5.35 -13.46 -13.47
N PHE A 284 -4.51 -12.51 -13.03
CA PHE A 284 -4.94 -11.14 -12.74
C PHE A 284 -5.62 -10.46 -13.94
N SER A 285 -5.12 -10.70 -15.16
CA SER A 285 -5.75 -10.24 -16.40
C SER A 285 -7.18 -10.77 -16.55
N ARG A 286 -7.39 -12.07 -16.31
CA ARG A 286 -8.74 -12.69 -16.36
C ARG A 286 -9.64 -12.14 -15.27
N CYS A 287 -9.11 -11.89 -14.07
CA CYS A 287 -9.87 -11.27 -12.98
C CYS A 287 -10.41 -9.86 -13.34
N MET A 288 -9.75 -9.14 -14.24
CA MET A 288 -10.23 -7.86 -14.78
C MET A 288 -11.26 -8.01 -15.93
N GLY A 289 -11.67 -9.24 -16.24
CA GLY A 289 -12.60 -9.56 -17.33
C GLY A 289 -11.98 -9.47 -18.72
N LEU A 290 -10.67 -9.75 -18.86
CA LEU A 290 -9.99 -9.74 -20.15
C LEU A 290 -9.81 -11.17 -20.69
N ASP A 291 -10.22 -11.38 -21.94
CA ASP A 291 -10.06 -12.68 -22.63
C ASP A 291 -8.59 -13.01 -22.93
N SER A 292 -7.77 -11.98 -23.13
CA SER A 292 -6.35 -12.13 -23.42
C SER A 292 -5.53 -11.13 -22.62
N PRO A 293 -4.31 -11.50 -22.18
CA PRO A 293 -3.46 -10.59 -21.44
C PRO A 293 -3.11 -9.35 -22.29
N PRO A 294 -3.08 -8.15 -21.68
CA PRO A 294 -2.62 -6.95 -22.36
C PRO A 294 -1.22 -7.11 -22.96
N ALA A 295 -1.03 -6.56 -24.16
CA ALA A 295 0.29 -6.57 -24.80
C ALA A 295 1.21 -5.53 -24.16
N ILE A 296 2.42 -5.96 -23.75
CA ILE A 296 3.44 -5.11 -23.14
C ILE A 296 4.52 -4.76 -24.17
N PRO A 297 5.01 -3.51 -24.23
CA PRO A 297 6.10 -3.15 -25.13
C PRO A 297 7.34 -4.05 -24.95
N LYS A 298 7.92 -4.54 -26.06
CA LYS A 298 9.12 -5.42 -26.03
C LYS A 298 10.28 -4.84 -25.20
N LEU A 299 10.46 -3.52 -25.25
CA LEU A 299 11.49 -2.82 -24.47
C LEU A 299 11.25 -2.96 -22.95
N VAL A 300 9.99 -2.86 -22.51
CA VAL A 300 9.60 -3.00 -21.10
C VAL A 300 9.84 -4.43 -20.64
N LEU A 301 9.42 -5.43 -21.42
CA LEU A 301 9.71 -6.85 -21.14
C LEU A 301 11.21 -7.12 -21.03
N GLY A 302 12.01 -6.46 -21.88
CA GLY A 302 13.47 -6.48 -21.81
C GLY A 302 14.00 -5.98 -20.48
N LYS A 303 13.55 -4.80 -20.04
CA LYS A 303 13.96 -4.21 -18.76
C LYS A 303 13.51 -5.04 -17.55
N MET A 304 12.38 -5.74 -17.67
CA MET A 304 11.87 -6.64 -16.64
C MET A 304 12.60 -8.00 -16.57
N GLY A 305 13.45 -8.32 -17.55
CA GLY A 305 14.05 -9.65 -17.66
C GLY A 305 13.03 -10.74 -18.00
N LEU A 306 11.94 -10.38 -18.68
CA LEU A 306 10.83 -11.27 -19.06
C LEU A 306 10.78 -11.51 -20.57
N LYS A 307 11.88 -11.22 -21.28
CA LYS A 307 12.02 -11.57 -22.71
C LYS A 307 11.90 -13.07 -22.88
N ASN A 308 11.11 -13.50 -23.87
CA ASN A 308 10.92 -14.89 -24.27
C ASN A 308 10.23 -15.80 -23.23
N ILE A 309 9.71 -15.25 -22.12
CA ILE A 309 8.86 -16.03 -21.22
C ILE A 309 7.49 -16.23 -21.89
N PRO A 310 7.03 -17.47 -22.08
CA PRO A 310 5.76 -17.75 -22.74
C PRO A 310 4.58 -17.22 -21.91
N GLY A 311 3.47 -16.96 -22.59
CA GLY A 311 2.24 -16.46 -21.94
C GLY A 311 2.12 -14.94 -21.86
N LEU A 312 3.18 -14.19 -22.16
CA LEU A 312 3.10 -12.73 -22.33
C LEU A 312 2.84 -12.35 -23.78
N ARG A 313 1.96 -11.36 -24.00
CA ARG A 313 1.79 -10.71 -25.30
C ARG A 313 2.71 -9.51 -25.39
N SER A 314 3.38 -9.35 -26.54
CA SER A 314 4.26 -8.21 -26.79
C SER A 314 3.73 -7.32 -27.92
N LYS A 315 3.90 -6.02 -27.77
CA LYS A 315 3.73 -5.02 -28.85
C LYS A 315 5.03 -4.25 -29.09
#